data_AF-A0A392TYJ3-F1
#
_entry.id   AF-A0A392TYJ3-F1
#
_cell.length_a   1.000
_cell.length_b   1.000
_cell.length_c   1.000
_cell.angle_alpha   90.00
_cell.angle_beta   90.00
_cell.angle_gamma   90.00
#
_symmetry.space_group_name_H-M   'P 1'
#
loop_
_entity.id
_entity.type
_entity.pdbx_description
1 polymer ?
#
loop_
_entity_poly.entity_id
_entity_poly.type
_entity_poly.pdbx_seq_one_letter_code
_entity_poly.pdbx_strand_id
1 'polypeptide(L)' 'MGNYFKKTDTEEVTLGFQPVNPITLNVKTVVMNELKANQFKGDNSQDPWEHLMNFNEACALQKRPEDTTEDQKKLFI' A
#
# COMPACT_ATOMS: atom_id res chain seq x y z
N MET A 1 -3.20 18.65 4.76
CA MET A 1 -1.85 18.04 4.76
C MET A 1 -1.79 17.12 5.97
N GLY A 2 -1.57 15.82 5.80
CA GLY A 2 -1.47 14.87 6.93
C GLY A 2 -0.15 15.01 7.70
N ASN A 3 -0.09 14.39 8.87
CA ASN A 3 1.04 14.46 9.80
C ASN A 3 1.76 13.12 9.88
N TYR A 4 3.07 13.15 10.12
CA TYR A 4 3.82 11.94 10.45
C TYR A 4 3.76 11.71 11.96
N PHE A 5 3.30 10.53 12.35
CA PHE A 5 3.28 10.11 13.75
C PHE A 5 4.16 8.90 13.95
N LYS A 6 4.86 8.88 15.08
CA LYS A 6 5.62 7.74 15.57
C LYS A 6 4.78 7.05 16.64
N LYS A 7 4.33 5.84 16.37
CA LYS A 7 3.87 4.95 17.44
C LYS A 7 5.08 4.20 17.97
N THR A 8 5.41 4.45 19.22
CA THR A 8 6.30 3.58 19.99
C THR A 8 5.42 2.57 20.70
N ASP A 9 5.07 1.49 20.02
CA ASP A 9 4.62 0.29 20.72
C ASP A 9 5.86 -0.46 21.22
N THR A 10 5.71 -1.19 22.32
CA THR A 10 6.85 -1.79 23.05
C THR A 10 7.65 -2.78 22.19
N GLU A 11 7.05 -3.30 21.12
CA GLU A 11 7.63 -4.31 20.22
C GLU A 11 7.96 -3.77 18.82
N GLU A 12 7.27 -2.72 18.34
CA GLU A 12 7.51 -2.14 17.01
C GLU A 12 7.39 -0.60 17.01
N VAL A 13 8.38 0.04 16.41
CA VAL A 13 8.33 1.48 16.09
C VAL A 13 7.76 1.62 14.69
N THR A 14 6.47 1.96 14.58
CA THR A 14 5.86 2.33 13.29
C THR A 14 5.86 3.84 13.14
N LEU A 15 6.60 4.34 12.14
CA LEU A 15 6.54 5.72 11.68
C LEU A 15 5.65 5.75 10.43
N GLY A 16 4.54 6.49 10.48
CA GLY A 16 3.56 6.48 9.41
C GLY A 16 2.97 7.86 9.13
N PHE A 17 2.51 8.04 7.90
CA PHE A 17 1.70 9.19 7.53
C PHE A 17 0.25 8.97 7.95
N GLN A 18 -0.30 9.91 8.71
CA GLN A 18 -1.72 9.95 9.05
C GLN A 18 -2.38 11.11 8.28
N PRO A 19 -3.31 10.83 7.35
CA PRO A 19 -4.04 11.86 6.64
C PRO A 19 -4.95 12.65 7.61
N VAL A 20 -5.32 13.87 7.22
CA VAL A 20 -6.30 14.66 7.99
C VAL A 20 -7.70 14.07 7.82
N ASN A 21 -7.97 13.50 6.64
CA ASN A 21 -9.21 12.81 6.34
C ASN A 21 -8.96 11.30 6.35
N PRO A 22 -9.19 10.61 7.49
CA PRO A 22 -8.99 9.18 7.58
C PRO A 22 -9.89 8.48 6.55
N ILE A 23 -9.29 7.65 5.72
CA ILE A 23 -10.00 6.78 4.79
C ILE A 23 -9.74 5.34 5.20
N THR A 24 -10.78 4.52 5.19
CA THR A 24 -10.61 3.08 5.33
C THR A 24 -10.06 2.56 4.01
N LEU A 25 -8.81 2.10 4.01
CA LEU A 25 -8.23 1.43 2.85
C LEU A 25 -8.93 0.08 2.67
N ASN A 26 -9.96 0.03 1.84
CA ASN A 26 -10.58 -1.21 1.42
C ASN A 26 -9.83 -1.76 0.21
N VAL A 27 -8.78 -2.54 0.46
CA VAL A 27 -8.07 -3.25 -0.61
C VAL A 27 -9.01 -4.30 -1.18
N LYS A 28 -9.34 -4.20 -2.47
CA LYS A 28 -10.22 -5.17 -3.11
C LYS A 28 -9.63 -6.57 -2.96
N THR A 29 -10.47 -7.56 -2.69
CA THR A 29 -10.08 -8.98 -2.59
C THR A 29 -9.29 -9.45 -3.81
N VAL A 30 -9.57 -8.90 -5.00
CA VAL A 30 -8.82 -9.19 -6.23
C VAL A 30 -7.35 -8.80 -6.09
N VAL A 31 -7.04 -7.58 -5.64
CA VAL A 31 -5.66 -7.13 -5.42
C VAL A 31 -4.97 -8.01 -4.39
N MET A 32 -5.64 -8.32 -3.28
CA MET A 32 -5.09 -9.21 -2.24
C MET A 32 -4.81 -10.62 -2.77
N ASN A 33 -5.63 -11.14 -3.67
CA ASN A 33 -5.45 -12.46 -4.27
C ASN A 33 -4.26 -12.46 -5.23
N GLU A 34 -4.12 -11.44 -6.09
CA GLU A 34 -2.97 -11.29 -6.98
C GLU A 34 -1.65 -11.20 -6.19
N LEU A 35 -1.62 -10.39 -5.13
CA LEU A 35 -0.45 -10.25 -4.26
C LEU A 35 -0.10 -11.55 -3.51
N LYS A 36 -1.10 -12.34 -3.12
CA LYS A 36 -0.88 -13.65 -2.50
C LYS A 36 -0.39 -14.69 -3.50
N ALA A 37 -0.86 -14.65 -4.74
CA ALA A 37 -0.46 -15.58 -5.78
C ALA A 37 0.99 -15.36 -6.22
N ASN A 38 1.45 -14.12 -6.24
CA ASN A 38 2.80 -13.74 -6.69
C ASN A 38 3.63 -13.14 -5.54
N GLN A 39 3.79 -13.86 -4.44
CA GLN A 39 4.64 -13.41 -3.33
C GLN A 39 6.12 -13.37 -3.74
N PHE A 40 6.81 -12.30 -3.32
CA PHE A 40 8.25 -12.19 -3.49
C PHE A 40 8.98 -13.11 -2.49
N LYS A 41 9.82 -13.99 -3.00
CA LYS A 41 10.57 -14.96 -2.21
C LYS A 41 11.85 -14.38 -1.60
N GLY A 42 12.36 -13.28 -2.15
CA GLY A 42 13.61 -12.66 -1.70
C GLY A 42 14.86 -13.50 -2.00
N ASP A 43 14.74 -14.53 -2.83
CA ASP A 43 15.86 -15.29 -3.35
C ASP A 43 16.25 -14.80 -4.75
N ASN A 44 17.29 -15.40 -5.33
CA ASN A 44 17.77 -15.03 -6.67
C ASN A 44 16.92 -15.63 -7.81
N SER A 45 15.77 -16.26 -7.51
CA SER A 45 14.91 -16.88 -8.52
C SER A 45 13.92 -15.91 -9.16
N GLN A 46 13.75 -14.71 -8.59
CA GLN A 46 12.84 -13.68 -9.08
C GLN A 46 13.60 -12.36 -9.29
N ASP A 47 13.33 -11.70 -10.41
CA ASP A 47 13.82 -10.34 -10.64
C ASP A 47 13.00 -9.34 -9.79
N PRO A 48 13.64 -8.55 -8.91
CA PRO A 48 12.93 -7.59 -8.08
C PRO A 48 12.17 -6.54 -8.90
N TRP A 49 12.69 -6.15 -10.06
CA TRP A 49 12.06 -5.14 -10.89
C TRP A 49 10.79 -5.68 -11.56
N GLU A 50 10.83 -6.89 -12.11
CA GLU A 50 9.65 -7.60 -12.64
C GLU A 50 8.59 -7.80 -11.56
N HIS A 51 8.99 -8.17 -10.33
CA HIS A 51 8.04 -8.28 -9.22
C HIS A 51 7.36 -6.94 -8.90
N LEU A 52 8.11 -5.83 -8.90
CA LEU A 52 7.56 -4.49 -8.66
C LEU A 52 6.60 -4.04 -9.77
N MET A 53 6.87 -4.38 -11.04
CA MET A 53 5.95 -4.09 -12.14
C MET A 53 4.62 -4.83 -11.94
N ASN A 54 4.68 -6.13 -11.64
CA ASN A 54 3.48 -6.93 -11.36
C ASN A 54 2.69 -6.40 -10.16
N PHE A 55 3.38 -5.96 -9.09
CA PHE A 55 2.75 -5.31 -7.94
C PHE A 55 1.98 -4.04 -8.34
N ASN A 56 2.59 -3.19 -9.18
CA ASN A 56 1.98 -1.95 -9.64
C ASN A 56 0.73 -2.22 -10.49
N GLU A 57 0.79 -3.20 -11.39
CA GLU A 57 -0.36 -3.62 -12.20
C GLU A 57 -1.51 -4.16 -11.34
N ALA A 58 -1.20 -5.01 -10.36
CA ALA A 58 -2.20 -5.52 -9.41
C ALA A 58 -2.85 -4.38 -8.62
N CYS A 59 -2.06 -3.40 -8.14
CA CYS A 59 -2.59 -2.23 -7.45
C CYS A 59 -3.48 -1.35 -8.34
N ALA A 60 -3.18 -1.26 -9.65
CA ALA A 60 -3.98 -0.49 -10.60
C ALA A 60 -5.41 -1.04 -10.80
N LEU A 61 -5.68 -2.30 -10.41
CA LEU A 61 -7.03 -2.87 -10.38
C LEU A 61 -7.93 -2.20 -9.31
N GLN A 62 -7.31 -1.52 -8.34
CA GLN A 62 -8.02 -0.72 -7.36
C GLN A 62 -8.50 0.57 -7.99
N LYS A 63 -9.83 0.70 -8.16
CA LYS A 63 -10.43 1.97 -8.57
C LYS A 63 -10.30 2.95 -7.42
N ARG A 64 -9.69 4.10 -7.69
CA ARG A 64 -9.65 5.23 -6.75
C ARG A 64 -11.06 5.80 -6.59
N PRO A 65 -11.55 6.04 -5.37
CA PRO A 65 -12.78 6.79 -5.14
C PRO A 65 -12.70 8.20 -5.76
N GLU A 66 -13.75 8.66 -6.44
CA GLU A 66 -13.77 9.98 -7.11
C GLU A 66 -13.64 11.15 -6.12
N ASP A 67 -14.00 10.94 -4.87
CA ASP A 67 -13.96 11.88 -3.75
C ASP A 67 -12.64 11.87 -2.96
N THR A 68 -11.60 11.20 -3.47
CA THR A 68 -10.30 11.11 -2.78
C THR A 68 -9.62 12.48 -2.67
N THR A 69 -9.32 12.92 -1.45
CA THR A 69 -8.62 14.18 -1.17
C THR A 69 -7.12 14.09 -1.46
N GLU A 70 -6.44 15.23 -1.63
CA GLU A 70 -4.98 15.26 -1.88
C GLU A 70 -4.15 14.63 -0.76
N ASP A 71 -4.57 14.76 0.51
CA ASP A 71 -3.91 14.08 1.62
C ASP A 71 -4.14 12.56 1.61
N GLN A 72 -5.28 12.08 1.10
CA GLN A 72 -5.53 10.65 0.90
C GLN A 72 -4.76 10.09 -0.29
N LYS A 73 -4.55 10.85 -1.37
CA LYS A 73 -3.73 10.42 -2.51
C LYS A 73 -2.30 10.06 -2.10
N LYS A 74 -1.77 10.71 -1.05
CA LYS A 74 -0.46 10.40 -0.46
C LYS A 74 -0.40 9.07 0.31
N LEU A 75 -1.55 8.43 0.58
CA LEU A 75 -1.60 7.09 1.16
C LEU A 75 -1.66 5.98 0.10
N PHE A 76 -2.09 6.30 -1.13
CA PHE A 76 -2.33 5.30 -2.17
C PHE A 76 -1.08 4.97 -3.00
N ILE A 77 0.09 5.53 -2.67
CA ILE A 77 1.36 5.33 -3.38
C ILE A 77 2.50 5.35 -2.36
#